data_AF-A0A832ZVW2-F1
#
_entry.id   AF-A0A832ZVW2-F1
#
_cell.length_a   1.000
_cell.length_b   1.000
_cell.length_c   1.000
_cell.angle_alpha   90.00
_cell.angle_beta   90.00
_cell.angle_gamma   90.00
#
_symmetry.space_group_name_H-M   'P 1'
#
loop_
_entity.id
_entity.type
_entity.pdbx_description
1 polymer ?
#
loop_
_entity_poly.entity_id
_entity_poly.type
_entity_poly.pdbx_seq_one_letter_code
_entity_poly.pdbx_strand_id
1 'polypeptide(L)'
;MPSPWAYRAGNVGKTNSGGVMKGAYLLFLHVKHDVRVRVGASKVLNLRKGYYVYVGSALNSLEDRLARHFRRRKNRRWHVDYLTSSCNVSVEFAVIIPSGRRLECVLSRRLSRCASPVPGFGNSDCKVCPSHLYRVPT
;
A
#
# COMPACT_ATOMS: atom_id res chain seq x y z
N MET A 1 3.32 12.10 -19.55
CA MET A 1 3.91 12.63 -18.29
C MET A 1 3.16 12.01 -17.11
N PRO A 2 3.82 11.44 -16.09
CA PRO A 2 3.11 10.98 -14.89
C PRO A 2 2.52 12.19 -14.15
N SER A 3 1.32 12.03 -13.58
CA SER A 3 0.63 13.08 -12.83
C SER A 3 1.42 13.50 -11.58
N PRO A 4 1.37 14.78 -11.14
CA PRO A 4 2.15 15.30 -10.00
C PRO A 4 1.93 14.56 -8.66
N TRP A 5 0.82 13.83 -8.52
CA TRP A 5 0.47 13.07 -7.31
C TRP A 5 0.93 11.60 -7.32
N ALA A 6 1.44 11.11 -8.46
CA ALA A 6 1.85 9.72 -8.61
C ALA A 6 3.32 9.56 -8.22
N TYR A 7 3.55 9.01 -7.02
CA TYR A 7 4.88 8.62 -6.57
C TYR A 7 5.35 7.40 -7.35
N ARG A 8 6.51 7.52 -7.99
CA ARG A 8 7.27 6.39 -8.56
C ARG A 8 8.65 6.38 -7.92
N ALA A 9 9.23 5.19 -7.75
CA ALA A 9 10.60 5.08 -7.26
C ALA A 9 11.53 5.97 -8.12
N GLY A 10 12.22 6.92 -7.49
CA GLY A 10 13.12 7.87 -8.15
C GLY A 10 12.53 9.26 -8.43
N ASN A 11 11.21 9.44 -8.42
CA ASN A 11 10.56 10.75 -8.57
C ASN A 11 10.00 11.20 -7.21
N VAL A 12 10.89 11.70 -6.36
CA VAL A 12 10.51 12.34 -5.10
C VAL A 12 10.77 13.83 -5.25
N GLY A 13 9.71 14.59 -5.53
CA GLY A 13 9.77 16.04 -5.34
C GLY A 13 9.92 16.29 -3.85
N LYS A 14 11.13 16.60 -3.40
CA LYS A 14 11.34 17.13 -2.04
C LYS A 14 10.49 18.39 -1.92
N THR A 15 9.54 18.40 -1.00
CA THR A 15 8.82 19.64 -0.71
C THR A 15 9.81 20.63 -0.10
N ASN A 16 9.92 21.83 -0.68
CA ASN A 16 10.92 22.85 -0.34
C ASN A 16 10.60 23.61 0.97
N SER A 17 9.87 22.98 1.88
CA SER A 17 9.40 23.53 3.14
C SER A 17 9.68 22.47 4.19
N GLY A 18 10.55 22.75 5.17
CA GLY A 18 11.12 21.79 6.13
C GLY A 18 10.14 21.01 7.05
N GLY A 19 8.86 20.92 6.70
CA GLY A 19 7.88 20.06 7.33
C GLY A 19 7.86 18.66 6.72
N VAL A 20 7.77 17.64 7.57
CA VAL A 20 7.64 16.26 7.11
C VAL A 20 6.23 16.02 6.55
N MET A 21 6.15 15.49 5.32
CA MET A 21 4.87 15.16 4.69
C MET A 21 4.17 14.00 5.43
N LYS A 22 2.88 14.19 5.70
CA LYS A 22 2.01 13.24 6.42
C LYS A 22 0.73 13.01 5.65
N GLY A 23 0.12 11.84 5.82
CA GLY A 23 -1.18 11.56 5.25
C GLY A 23 -1.46 10.08 5.03
N ALA A 24 -2.33 9.81 4.07
CA ALA A 24 -2.63 8.48 3.58
C ALA A 24 -2.07 8.28 2.17
N TYR A 25 -2.01 7.02 1.75
CA TYR A 25 -1.61 6.68 0.39
C TYR A 25 -2.34 5.44 -0.11
N LEU A 26 -2.46 5.36 -1.43
CA LEU A 26 -2.87 4.17 -2.15
C LEU A 26 -1.65 3.62 -2.88
N LEU A 27 -1.26 2.38 -2.58
CA LEU A 27 -0.14 1.70 -3.22
C LEU A 27 -0.67 0.72 -4.25
N PHE A 28 -0.32 0.94 -5.52
CA PHE A 28 -0.75 0.10 -6.63
C PHE A 28 0.27 -0.98 -6.87
N LEU A 29 -0.19 -2.23 -6.81
CA LEU A 29 0.61 -3.44 -6.90
C LEU A 29 0.16 -4.27 -8.10
N HIS A 30 1.11 -4.91 -8.76
CA HIS A 30 0.84 -5.93 -9.76
C HIS A 30 1.39 -7.26 -9.28
N VAL A 31 0.49 -8.23 -9.11
CA VAL A 31 0.82 -9.63 -8.83
C VAL A 31 0.95 -10.34 -10.17
N LYS A 32 2.18 -10.70 -10.56
CA LYS A 32 2.52 -11.22 -11.90
C LYS A 32 2.05 -12.66 -12.12
N HIS A 33 2.06 -13.44 -11.04
CA HIS A 33 1.63 -14.84 -10.99
C HIS A 33 0.87 -15.10 -9.70
N ASP A 34 -0.03 -16.09 -9.72
CA ASP A 34 -0.66 -16.59 -8.50
C ASP A 34 0.43 -16.90 -7.46
N VAL A 35 0.29 -16.31 -6.27
CA VAL A 35 1.34 -16.36 -5.26
C VAL A 35 0.76 -16.62 -3.88
N ARG A 36 1.43 -17.49 -3.14
CA ARG A 36 1.15 -17.72 -1.73
C ARG A 36 2.14 -16.91 -0.89
N VAL A 37 1.64 -15.91 -0.17
CA VAL A 37 2.48 -15.06 0.69
C VAL A 37 2.16 -15.31 2.16
N ARG A 38 3.19 -15.63 2.93
CA ARG A 38 3.10 -15.65 4.39
C ARG A 38 3.26 -14.24 4.92
N VAL A 39 2.26 -13.76 5.65
CA VAL A 39 2.19 -12.41 6.22
C VAL A 39 2.15 -12.54 7.75
N GLY A 40 3.11 -11.91 8.42
CA GLY A 40 3.28 -12.04 9.87
C GLY A 40 3.65 -13.47 10.30
N ALA A 41 3.27 -13.84 11.52
CA ALA A 41 3.61 -15.14 12.12
C ALA A 41 2.80 -16.32 11.54
N SER A 42 1.49 -16.14 11.33
CA SER A 42 0.59 -17.29 11.12
C SER A 42 -0.33 -17.18 9.91
N LYS A 43 -0.34 -16.07 9.17
CA LYS A 43 -1.30 -15.88 8.08
C LYS A 43 -0.67 -16.22 6.73
N VAL A 44 -1.31 -17.10 5.99
CA VAL A 44 -0.97 -17.42 4.59
C VAL A 44 -2.08 -16.90 3.70
N LEU A 45 -1.72 -16.16 2.67
CA LEU A 45 -2.66 -15.58 1.70
C LEU A 45 -2.35 -16.09 0.32
N ASN A 46 -3.39 -16.52 -0.39
CA ASN A 46 -3.31 -16.84 -1.81
C ASN A 46 -3.80 -15.63 -2.60
N LEU A 47 -2.89 -14.97 -3.30
CA LEU A 47 -3.21 -13.88 -4.20
C LEU A 47 -3.22 -14.42 -5.63
N ARG A 48 -4.30 -14.14 -6.36
CA ARG A 48 -4.38 -14.41 -7.79
C ARG A 48 -3.57 -13.38 -8.56
N LYS A 49 -3.14 -13.72 -9.77
CA LYS A 49 -2.60 -12.75 -10.73
C LYS A 49 -3.58 -11.58 -10.93
N GLY A 50 -3.04 -10.37 -11.02
CA GLY A 50 -3.79 -9.15 -11.30
C GLY A 50 -3.32 -7.95 -10.51
N TYR A 51 -4.11 -6.88 -10.58
CA TYR A 51 -3.81 -5.62 -9.92
C TYR A 51 -4.47 -5.53 -8.56
N TYR A 52 -3.73 -4.93 -7.62
CA TYR A 52 -4.17 -4.72 -6.26
C TYR A 52 -3.89 -3.30 -5.81
N VAL A 53 -4.73 -2.79 -4.92
CA VAL A 53 -4.54 -1.50 -4.25
C VAL A 53 -4.47 -1.73 -2.75
N TYR A 54 -3.39 -1.28 -2.15
CA TYR A 54 -3.23 -1.25 -0.70
C TYR A 54 -3.45 0.16 -0.17
N VAL A 55 -4.20 0.28 0.93
CA VAL A 55 -4.41 1.55 1.65
C VAL A 55 -3.50 1.57 2.87
N GLY A 56 -2.73 2.63 3.02
CA GLY A 56 -1.94 2.84 4.22
C GLY A 56 -1.90 4.30 4.64
N SER A 57 -1.35 4.54 5.83
CA SER A 57 -1.12 5.87 6.37
C SER A 57 0.30 6.03 6.91
N ALA A 58 0.76 7.27 6.95
CA ALA A 58 2.05 7.66 7.48
C ALA A 58 1.95 9.07 8.08
N LEU A 59 1.98 9.16 9.41
CA LEU A 59 1.91 10.44 10.15
C LEU A 59 3.26 10.90 10.70
N ASN A 60 4.32 10.11 10.50
CA ASN A 60 5.68 10.46 10.92
C ASN A 60 6.54 10.88 9.73
N SER A 61 6.46 10.14 8.63
CA SER A 61 7.10 10.47 7.34
C SER A 61 6.47 9.62 6.24
N LEU A 62 5.74 10.27 5.32
CA LEU A 62 5.08 9.61 4.19
C LEU A 62 6.11 9.21 3.12
N GLU A 63 7.09 10.06 2.88
CA GLU A 63 8.17 9.81 1.93
C GLU A 63 8.98 8.56 2.31
N ASP A 64 9.43 8.46 3.57
CA ASP A 64 10.19 7.29 4.03
C ASP A 64 9.37 6.01 3.99
N ARG A 65 8.07 6.11 4.32
CA ARG A 65 7.16 4.97 4.28
C ARG A 65 6.99 4.45 2.86
N LEU A 66 6.79 5.34 1.89
CA LEU A 66 6.69 4.96 0.48
C LEU A 66 8.02 4.45 -0.06
N ALA A 67 9.12 5.18 0.13
CA ALA A 67 10.44 4.77 -0.32
C ALA A 67 10.79 3.35 0.15
N ARG A 68 10.43 3.03 1.40
CA ARG A 68 10.52 1.67 1.92
C ARG A 68 9.66 0.69 1.15
N HIS A 69 8.38 0.96 0.93
CA HIS A 69 7.48 0.02 0.23
C HIS A 69 7.95 -0.26 -1.21
N PHE A 70 8.57 0.71 -1.88
CA PHE A 70 9.16 0.51 -3.21
C PHE A 70 10.47 -0.27 -3.21
N ARG A 71 11.24 -0.28 -2.12
CA ARG A 71 12.45 -1.10 -2.01
C ARG A 71 12.08 -2.59 -2.11
N ARG A 72 12.93 -3.46 -2.65
CA ARG A 72 12.64 -4.92 -2.59
C ARG A 72 13.26 -5.58 -1.36
N ARG A 73 14.55 -5.34 -1.13
CA ARG A 73 15.28 -5.88 0.02
C ARG A 73 15.06 -4.99 1.24
N LYS A 74 14.32 -5.50 2.23
CA LYS A 74 14.03 -4.81 3.50
C LYS A 74 13.64 -5.84 4.57
N ASN A 75 13.84 -5.51 5.84
CA ASN A 75 13.18 -6.23 6.94
C ASN A 75 11.68 -5.98 6.84
N ARG A 76 10.82 -6.99 6.98
CA ARG A 76 9.36 -6.84 6.82
C ARG A 76 8.77 -6.33 8.13
N ARG A 77 8.23 -5.12 8.15
CA ARG A 77 7.61 -4.51 9.35
C ARG A 77 6.11 -4.29 9.17
N TRP A 78 5.68 -3.92 7.97
CA TRP A 78 4.27 -3.75 7.64
C TRP A 78 3.76 -4.92 6.81
N HIS A 79 2.46 -5.23 6.89
CA HIS A 79 1.88 -6.35 6.12
C HIS A 79 2.17 -6.25 4.62
N VAL A 80 2.12 -5.05 4.05
CA VAL A 80 2.46 -4.80 2.64
C VAL A 80 3.96 -5.00 2.32
N ASP A 81 4.86 -4.96 3.30
CA ASP A 81 6.28 -5.29 3.09
C ASP A 81 6.46 -6.76 2.67
N TYR A 82 5.58 -7.67 3.14
CA TYR A 82 5.64 -9.08 2.76
C TYR A 82 5.31 -9.28 1.28
N LEU A 83 4.39 -8.48 0.74
CA LEU A 83 4.06 -8.47 -0.69
C LEU A 83 5.19 -7.83 -1.49
N THR A 84 5.58 -6.61 -1.13
CA THR A 84 6.53 -5.80 -1.91
C THR A 84 7.97 -6.32 -1.87
N SER A 85 8.28 -7.26 -0.97
CA SER A 85 9.57 -7.96 -0.98
C SER A 85 9.59 -9.21 -1.87
N SER A 86 8.43 -9.67 -2.36
CA SER A 86 8.31 -10.82 -3.27
C SER A 86 8.79 -10.48 -4.68
N CYS A 87 9.43 -11.42 -5.38
CA CYS A 87 9.76 -11.26 -6.80
C CYS A 87 8.51 -11.28 -7.71
N ASN A 88 7.41 -11.86 -7.23
CA ASN A 88 6.16 -12.01 -7.98
C ASN A 88 5.24 -10.78 -7.87
N VAL A 89 5.63 -9.77 -7.10
CA VAL A 89 4.85 -8.55 -6.88
C VAL A 89 5.70 -7.33 -7.24
N SER A 90 5.22 -6.49 -8.15
CA SER A 90 5.79 -5.17 -8.41
C SER A 90 4.94 -4.08 -7.78
N VAL A 91 5.60 -3.04 -7.27
CA VAL A 91 4.96 -1.77 -6.91
C VAL A 91 5.00 -0.89 -8.14
N GLU A 92 3.84 -0.54 -8.68
CA GLU A 92 3.74 0.22 -9.93
C GLU A 92 3.87 1.72 -9.66
N PHE A 93 3.07 2.23 -8.72
CA PHE A 93 3.08 3.62 -8.27
C PHE A 93 2.32 3.75 -6.95
N ALA A 94 2.39 4.93 -6.33
CA ALA A 94 1.53 5.29 -5.21
C ALA A 94 0.84 6.62 -5.45
N VAL A 95 -0.36 6.76 -4.89
CA VAL A 95 -1.11 8.02 -4.83
C VAL A 95 -1.01 8.55 -3.43
N ILE A 96 -0.54 9.78 -3.29
CA ILE A 96 -0.37 10.43 -2.00
C ILE A 96 -1.60 11.29 -1.71
N ILE A 97 -2.10 11.21 -0.48
CA ILE A 97 -3.22 12.01 0.01
C ILE A 97 -2.71 12.75 1.27
N PRO A 98 -2.09 13.94 1.11
CA PRO A 98 -1.58 14.72 2.22
C PRO A 98 -2.69 15.08 3.20
N SER A 99 -2.49 14.79 4.48
CA SER A 99 -3.45 15.09 5.53
C SER A 99 -2.84 14.93 6.91
N GLY A 100 -3.23 15.78 7.86
CA GLY A 100 -2.98 15.54 9.28
C GLY A 100 -3.93 14.50 9.90
N ARG A 101 -5.02 14.13 9.20
CA ARG A 101 -6.05 13.23 9.70
C ARG A 101 -5.77 11.77 9.32
N ARG A 102 -6.27 10.84 10.14
CA ARG A 102 -6.26 9.41 9.81
C ARG A 102 -7.36 9.09 8.79
N LEU A 103 -6.98 8.94 7.52
CA LEU A 103 -7.91 8.69 6.41
C LEU A 103 -7.97 7.22 5.95
N GLU A 104 -7.12 6.35 6.50
CA GLU A 104 -6.97 4.94 6.07
C GLU A 104 -8.30 4.18 6.02
N CYS A 105 -9.09 4.22 7.10
CA CYS A 105 -10.38 3.52 7.17
C CYS A 105 -11.42 4.10 6.20
N VAL A 106 -11.39 5.42 5.98
CA VAL A 106 -12.32 6.10 5.08
C VAL A 106 -12.03 5.67 3.63
N LEU A 107 -10.76 5.66 3.25
CA LEU A 107 -10.32 5.24 1.92
C LEU A 107 -10.57 3.75 1.67
N SER A 108 -10.26 2.91 2.66
CA SER A 108 -10.55 1.48 2.66
C SER A 108 -12.04 1.20 2.38
N ARG A 109 -12.95 1.86 3.10
CA ARG A 109 -14.40 1.74 2.89
C ARG A 109 -14.87 2.22 1.52
N ARG A 110 -14.19 3.21 0.93
CA ARG A 110 -14.51 3.67 -0.44
C ARG A 110 -14.07 2.63 -1.46
N LEU A 111 -12.86 2.09 -1.33
CA LEU A 111 -12.35 1.04 -2.22
C LEU A 111 -13.17 -0.24 -2.15
N SER A 112 -13.70 -0.61 -0.99
CA SER A 112 -14.53 -1.81 -0.86
C SER A 112 -15.82 -1.77 -1.68
N ARG A 113 -16.21 -0.61 -2.21
CA ARG A 113 -17.39 -0.46 -3.10
C ARG A 113 -17.09 -0.77 -4.56
N CYS A 114 -15.81 -0.75 -4.96
CA CYS A 114 -15.40 -0.92 -6.36
C CYS A 114 -14.29 -1.97 -6.56
N ALA A 115 -13.77 -2.56 -5.49
CA ALA A 115 -12.71 -3.55 -5.52
C ALA A 115 -12.93 -4.64 -4.47
N SER A 116 -12.50 -5.87 -4.76
CA SER A 116 -12.73 -7.02 -3.89
C SER A 116 -11.71 -7.06 -2.76
N PRO A 117 -12.11 -7.09 -1.47
CA PRO A 117 -11.16 -7.13 -0.37
C PRO A 117 -10.38 -8.46 -0.33
N VAL A 118 -9.14 -8.41 0.13
CA VAL A 118 -8.36 -9.59 0.53
C VAL A 118 -8.53 -9.78 2.05
N PRO A 119 -9.41 -10.67 2.53
CA PRO A 119 -9.89 -10.62 3.90
C PRO A 119 -8.79 -10.67 4.97
N GLY A 120 -8.88 -9.75 5.92
CA GLY A 120 -7.99 -9.60 7.07
C GLY A 120 -6.53 -9.24 6.73
N PHE A 121 -6.26 -8.61 5.58
CA PHE A 121 -4.93 -8.09 5.27
C PHE A 121 -4.82 -6.65 5.76
N GLY A 122 -3.75 -6.31 6.49
CA GLY A 122 -3.44 -4.91 6.79
C GLY A 122 -4.37 -4.23 7.80
N ASN A 123 -5.36 -4.94 8.37
CA ASN A 123 -6.39 -4.40 9.24
C ASN A 123 -6.19 -4.75 10.73
N SER A 124 -5.00 -5.19 11.16
CA SER A 124 -4.76 -5.57 12.56
C SER A 124 -5.06 -4.46 13.55
N ASP A 125 -4.80 -3.21 13.18
CA ASP A 125 -5.08 -2.03 14.00
C ASP A 125 -6.48 -1.44 13.72
N CYS A 126 -7.29 -2.11 12.88
CA CYS A 126 -8.60 -1.66 12.45
C CYS A 126 -9.66 -2.76 12.54
N LYS A 127 -10.52 -2.67 13.57
CA LYS A 127 -11.61 -3.65 13.77
C LYS A 127 -12.77 -3.52 12.78
N VAL A 128 -12.88 -2.39 12.07
CA VAL A 128 -14.03 -2.07 11.22
C VAL A 128 -13.81 -2.44 9.75
N CYS A 129 -12.56 -2.38 9.28
CA CYS A 129 -12.27 -2.67 7.88
C CYS A 129 -12.05 -4.17 7.67
N PRO A 130 -12.71 -4.80 6.68
CA PRO A 130 -12.49 -6.21 6.38
C PRO A 130 -11.10 -6.48 5.80
N SER A 131 -10.47 -5.46 5.20
CA SER A 131 -9.11 -5.51 4.66
C SER A 131 -8.63 -4.08 4.39
N HIS A 132 -7.33 -3.90 4.21
CA HIS A 132 -6.71 -2.72 3.59
C HIS A 132 -6.04 -3.04 2.25
N LEU A 133 -6.21 -4.26 1.74
CA LEU A 133 -5.74 -4.67 0.41
C LEU A 133 -6.92 -5.15 -0.43
N TYR A 134 -7.01 -4.64 -1.64
CA TYR A 134 -8.13 -4.89 -2.53
C TYR A 134 -7.65 -5.34 -3.90
N ARG A 135 -8.28 -6.34 -4.50
CA ARG A 135 -8.09 -6.73 -5.89
C ARG A 135 -8.96 -5.87 -6.79
N VAL A 136 -8.36 -5.26 -7.79
CA VAL A 136 -9.07 -4.45 -8.79
C VAL A 136 -9.74 -5.38 -9.80
N PRO A 137 -11.02 -5.18 -10.14
CA PRO A 137 -11.65 -5.88 -11.26
C PRO A 137 -10.86 -5.60 -12.54
N THR A 138 -10.55 -6.65 -13.28
CA THR A 138 -9.80 -6.60 -14.55
C THR A 138 -10.60 -7.32 -15.61
#